data_AF-A0A2H0UQC2-F1
#
_entry.id   AF-A0A2H0UQC2-F1
#
_cell.length_a   1.000
_cell.length_b   1.000
_cell.length_c   1.000
_cell.angle_alpha   90.00
_cell.angle_beta   90.00
_cell.angle_gamma   90.00
#
_symmetry.space_group_name_H-M   'P 1'
#
loop_
_entity.id
_entity.type
_entity.pdbx_description
1 polymer ?
#
loop_
_entity_poly.entity_id
_entity_poly.type
_entity_poly.pdbx_seq_one_letter_code
_entity_poly.pdbx_strand_id
1 'polypeptide(L)'
;MGKTYWEELKRLIARDNSLIMLGEKHGAEVNPRIIDKFVKELKIDDIFIELNSRYEKTVDLLKYGQFEKFSKELGLSQWILPSGLLGMSHLKIFQKFLRADIKIHPVKVESENWNTAEIKTSKKIEIILKKDKTRLGLLVMGNLHARKKSFRLEKKLYKPVGFLLAENIISVQIRYAAGAIYNFRKIGLKDAGAARMVAQGEIGLIPSKSIYFDYDYIVTKTNPLKLLNG
;
A
#
# COMPACT_ATOMS: atom_id res chain seq x y z
N MET A 1 6.43 -30.80 5.84
CA MET A 1 6.85 -29.42 5.53
C MET A 1 5.67 -28.51 5.86
N GLY A 2 5.85 -27.52 6.74
CA GLY A 2 4.75 -26.62 7.12
C GLY A 2 4.29 -25.79 5.92
N LYS A 3 2.98 -25.70 5.70
CA LYS A 3 2.40 -24.80 4.69
C LYS A 3 2.89 -23.39 4.97
N THR A 4 3.38 -22.70 3.95
CA THR A 4 3.75 -21.28 4.11
C THR A 4 2.49 -20.43 4.08
N TYR A 5 2.43 -19.34 4.85
CA TYR A 5 1.28 -18.43 4.82
C TYR A 5 1.03 -17.83 3.43
N TRP A 6 2.04 -17.83 2.56
CA TRP A 6 1.89 -17.48 1.14
C TRP A 6 1.00 -18.44 0.37
N GLU A 7 1.09 -19.75 0.61
CA GLU A 7 0.24 -20.75 -0.04
C GLU A 7 -1.22 -20.66 0.46
N GLU A 8 -1.41 -20.29 1.72
CA GLU A 8 -2.74 -19.98 2.25
C GLU A 8 -3.33 -18.76 1.58
N LEU A 9 -2.57 -17.65 1.52
CA LEU A 9 -2.99 -16.43 0.84
C LEU A 9 -3.35 -16.68 -0.63
N LYS A 10 -2.51 -17.42 -1.38
CA LYS A 10 -2.77 -17.79 -2.78
C LYS A 10 -4.07 -18.59 -2.93
N ARG A 11 -4.37 -19.50 -2.00
CA ARG A 11 -5.62 -20.28 -2.01
C ARG A 11 -6.85 -19.40 -1.74
N LEU A 12 -6.76 -18.44 -0.82
CA LEU A 12 -7.86 -17.51 -0.54
C LEU A 12 -8.18 -16.62 -1.75
N ILE A 13 -7.13 -16.08 -2.39
CA ILE A 13 -7.26 -15.26 -3.60
C ILE A 13 -7.97 -16.03 -4.71
N ALA A 14 -7.55 -17.28 -4.97
CA ALA A 14 -8.09 -18.10 -6.05
C ALA A 14 -9.58 -18.47 -5.87
N ARG A 15 -10.07 -18.49 -4.62
CA ARG A 15 -11.47 -18.82 -4.32
C ARG A 15 -12.40 -17.62 -4.50
N ASP A 16 -11.96 -16.46 -4.01
CA ASP A 16 -12.87 -15.33 -3.77
C ASP A 16 -12.58 -14.12 -4.69
N ASN A 17 -11.66 -14.25 -5.66
CA ASN A 17 -11.20 -13.15 -6.55
C ASN A 17 -10.92 -11.85 -5.76
N SER A 18 -10.22 -11.98 -4.64
CA SER A 18 -10.03 -10.89 -3.69
C SER A 18 -8.94 -9.92 -4.12
N LEU A 19 -9.18 -8.63 -3.89
CA LEU A 19 -8.15 -7.60 -3.95
C LEU A 19 -7.23 -7.74 -2.73
N ILE A 20 -5.91 -7.70 -2.94
CA ILE A 20 -4.97 -7.61 -1.81
C ILE A 20 -4.80 -6.17 -1.41
N MET A 21 -5.01 -5.84 -0.13
CA MET A 21 -4.82 -4.50 0.39
C MET A 21 -3.63 -4.45 1.34
N LEU A 22 -2.55 -3.79 0.92
CA LEU A 22 -1.32 -3.64 1.68
C LEU A 22 -1.33 -2.29 2.42
N GLY A 23 -1.48 -2.35 3.74
CA GLY A 23 -1.33 -1.23 4.66
C GLY A 23 0.15 -0.98 4.97
N GLU A 24 0.63 0.23 4.68
CA GLU A 24 2.02 0.63 4.96
C GLU A 24 2.12 1.79 5.95
N LYS A 25 3.32 2.04 6.46
CA LYS A 25 3.70 3.37 6.95
C LYS A 25 4.48 4.06 5.84
N HIS A 26 3.99 5.22 5.40
CA HIS A 26 4.70 6.05 4.41
C HIS A 26 6.12 6.36 4.86
N GLY A 27 7.01 6.58 3.89
CA GLY A 27 8.37 6.99 4.17
C GLY A 27 9.34 5.88 4.51
N ALA A 28 8.95 4.61 4.35
CA ALA A 28 9.83 3.48 4.59
C ALA A 28 10.47 2.99 3.28
N GLU A 29 11.82 3.00 3.23
CA GLU A 29 12.59 2.55 2.06
C GLU A 29 12.37 1.06 1.71
N VAL A 30 11.86 0.27 2.67
CA VAL A 30 11.57 -1.15 2.45
C VAL A 30 10.26 -1.38 1.69
N ASN A 31 9.32 -0.43 1.66
CA ASN A 31 7.98 -0.63 1.09
C ASN A 31 8.03 -1.05 -0.40
N PRO A 32 8.83 -0.40 -1.29
CA PRO A 32 8.95 -0.83 -2.69
C PRO A 32 9.37 -2.28 -2.86
N ARG A 33 10.23 -2.79 -1.98
CA ARG A 33 10.70 -4.19 -2.02
C ARG A 33 9.60 -5.16 -1.60
N ILE A 34 8.78 -4.77 -0.63
CA ILE A 34 7.63 -5.57 -0.20
C ILE A 34 6.60 -5.60 -1.32
N ILE A 35 6.30 -4.44 -1.93
CA ILE A 35 5.40 -4.37 -3.10
C ILE A 35 5.89 -5.29 -4.22
N ASP A 36 7.17 -5.23 -4.60
CA ASP A 36 7.76 -6.15 -5.62
C ASP A 36 7.63 -7.63 -5.23
N LYS A 37 7.75 -7.95 -3.94
CA LYS A 37 7.55 -9.32 -3.47
C LYS A 37 6.10 -9.77 -3.66
N PHE A 38 5.12 -8.97 -3.24
CA PHE A 38 3.70 -9.29 -3.43
C PHE A 38 3.33 -9.42 -4.92
N VAL A 39 3.81 -8.50 -5.75
CA VAL A 39 3.59 -8.53 -7.20
C VAL A 39 4.09 -9.83 -7.82
N LYS A 40 5.30 -10.27 -7.47
CA LYS A 40 5.89 -11.51 -7.99
C LYS A 40 5.22 -12.77 -7.44
N GLU A 41 5.02 -12.83 -6.13
CA GLU A 41 4.48 -14.03 -5.47
C GLU A 41 3.05 -14.33 -5.91
N LEU A 42 2.25 -13.28 -6.12
CA LEU A 42 0.83 -13.39 -6.41
C LEU A 42 0.48 -13.18 -7.89
N LYS A 43 1.46 -12.77 -8.72
CA LYS A 43 1.25 -12.42 -10.14
C LYS A 43 0.21 -11.31 -10.30
N ILE A 44 0.45 -10.19 -9.63
CA ILE A 44 -0.45 -9.03 -9.65
C ILE A 44 -0.48 -8.39 -11.05
N ASP A 45 -1.68 -8.05 -11.52
CA ASP A 45 -1.95 -7.44 -12.82
C ASP A 45 -2.21 -5.93 -12.72
N ASP A 46 -2.86 -5.50 -11.63
CA ASP A 46 -3.23 -4.11 -11.37
C ASP A 46 -2.73 -3.67 -9.99
N ILE A 47 -2.04 -2.55 -9.95
CA ILE A 47 -1.58 -1.93 -8.70
C ILE A 47 -2.35 -0.63 -8.51
N PHE A 48 -3.10 -0.55 -7.42
CA PHE A 48 -3.77 0.67 -6.99
C PHE A 48 -2.91 1.36 -5.94
N ILE A 49 -2.65 2.65 -6.11
CA ILE A 49 -1.80 3.41 -5.18
C ILE A 49 -2.58 4.57 -4.57
N GLU A 50 -2.26 4.89 -3.32
CA GLU A 50 -2.76 6.06 -2.61
C GLU A 50 -2.17 7.37 -3.18
N LEU A 51 -2.50 7.66 -4.44
CA LEU A 51 -2.19 8.90 -5.12
C LEU A 51 -3.49 9.45 -5.71
N ASN A 52 -3.64 10.78 -5.73
CA ASN A 52 -4.87 11.39 -6.23
C ASN A 52 -5.16 10.95 -7.66
N SER A 53 -6.39 10.48 -7.89
CA SER A 53 -6.87 9.97 -9.17
C SER A 53 -6.71 10.91 -10.37
N ARG A 54 -6.56 12.23 -10.15
CA ARG A 54 -6.24 13.19 -11.22
C ARG A 54 -4.86 12.95 -11.87
N TYR A 55 -3.96 12.25 -11.19
CA TYR A 55 -2.59 11.96 -11.67
C TYR A 55 -2.52 10.72 -12.56
N GLU A 56 -3.64 10.18 -13.04
CA GLU A 56 -3.70 8.99 -13.91
C GLU A 56 -2.77 9.12 -15.12
N LYS A 57 -2.85 10.25 -15.85
CA LYS A 57 -1.95 10.52 -16.98
C LYS A 57 -0.50 10.79 -16.57
N THR A 58 -0.28 11.34 -15.38
CA THR A 58 1.06 11.61 -14.85
C THR A 58 1.80 10.29 -14.58
N VAL A 59 1.11 9.25 -14.10
CA VAL A 59 1.71 7.93 -13.85
C VAL A 59 2.29 7.30 -15.12
N ASP A 60 1.70 7.51 -16.29
CA ASP A 60 2.20 6.99 -17.57
C ASP A 60 3.61 7.49 -17.91
N LEU A 61 4.01 8.66 -17.41
CA LEU A 61 5.36 9.21 -17.58
C LEU A 61 6.45 8.27 -17.02
N LEU A 62 6.11 7.48 -16.00
CA LEU A 62 7.04 6.53 -15.38
C LEU A 62 7.42 5.40 -16.34
N LYS A 63 6.53 4.96 -17.24
CA LYS A 63 6.83 3.92 -18.25
C LYS A 63 8.04 4.31 -19.11
N TYR A 64 8.10 5.59 -19.47
CA TYR A 64 9.17 6.19 -20.26
C TYR A 64 10.38 6.68 -19.44
N GLY A 65 10.36 6.53 -18.12
CA GLY A 65 11.45 6.96 -17.24
C GLY A 65 11.56 8.47 -17.05
N GLN A 66 10.48 9.21 -17.29
CA GLN A 66 10.45 10.67 -17.14
C GLN A 66 10.23 11.07 -15.66
N PHE A 67 11.15 10.64 -14.78
CA PHE A 67 11.03 10.83 -13.33
C PHE A 67 11.02 12.30 -12.91
N GLU A 68 11.81 13.15 -13.55
CA GLU A 68 11.85 14.58 -13.25
C GLU A 68 10.51 15.26 -13.58
N LYS A 69 9.97 14.99 -14.78
CA LYS A 69 8.66 15.51 -15.20
C LYS A 69 7.54 15.02 -14.28
N PHE A 70 7.53 13.72 -13.95
CA PHE A 70 6.62 13.15 -12.96
C PHE A 70 6.70 13.88 -11.61
N SER A 71 7.92 14.09 -11.10
CA SER A 71 8.16 14.76 -9.82
C SER A 71 7.67 16.21 -9.84
N LYS A 72 7.88 16.93 -10.95
CA LYS A 72 7.42 18.30 -11.16
C LYS A 72 5.89 18.40 -11.16
N GLU A 73 5.21 17.47 -11.83
CA GLU A 73 3.74 17.41 -11.85
C GLU A 73 3.15 17.07 -10.47
N LEU A 74 3.80 16.16 -9.73
CA LEU A 74 3.42 15.89 -8.33
C LEU A 74 3.71 17.07 -7.40
N GLY A 75 4.82 17.77 -7.60
CA GLY A 75 5.27 18.91 -6.80
C GLY A 75 4.32 20.11 -6.80
N LEU A 76 3.40 20.18 -7.78
CA LEU A 76 2.25 21.10 -7.74
C LEU A 76 1.37 20.87 -6.49
N SER A 77 1.41 19.65 -5.94
CA SER A 77 0.89 19.35 -4.60
C SER A 77 2.03 19.24 -3.61
N GLN A 78 2.31 20.36 -2.95
CA GLN A 78 3.47 20.56 -2.07
C GLN A 78 3.62 19.51 -0.94
N TRP A 79 2.58 18.73 -0.62
CA TRP A 79 2.61 17.75 0.46
C TRP A 79 2.98 16.32 0.04
N ILE A 80 2.83 15.94 -1.24
CA ILE A 80 2.96 14.52 -1.69
C ILE A 80 4.38 13.99 -1.50
N LEU A 81 5.39 14.77 -1.88
CA LEU A 81 6.78 14.35 -1.73
C LEU A 81 7.24 14.46 -0.26
N PRO A 82 6.96 15.57 0.47
CA PRO A 82 7.33 15.66 1.87
C PRO A 82 6.67 14.61 2.77
N SER A 83 5.44 14.16 2.48
CA SER A 83 4.78 13.13 3.30
C SER A 83 5.46 11.76 3.26
N GLY A 84 6.41 11.55 2.34
CA GLY A 84 7.08 10.27 2.13
C GLY A 84 6.18 9.23 1.47
N LEU A 85 5.07 9.65 0.86
CA LEU A 85 4.15 8.79 0.13
C LEU A 85 4.84 8.11 -1.07
N LEU A 86 5.74 8.82 -1.74
CA LEU A 86 6.54 8.31 -2.86
C LEU A 86 7.98 8.81 -2.79
N GLY A 87 8.91 8.01 -3.32
CA GLY A 87 10.33 8.31 -3.38
C GLY A 87 10.99 7.60 -4.56
N MET A 88 12.30 7.76 -4.72
CA MET A 88 13.00 7.27 -5.92
C MET A 88 12.89 5.75 -6.11
N SER A 89 12.92 4.98 -5.02
CA SER A 89 12.75 3.53 -5.06
C SER A 89 11.35 3.09 -5.47
N HIS A 90 10.31 3.87 -5.15
CA HIS A 90 8.94 3.65 -5.65
C HIS A 90 8.89 3.88 -7.17
N LEU A 91 9.45 4.99 -7.66
CA LEU A 91 9.40 5.29 -9.10
C LEU A 91 10.10 4.24 -9.94
N LYS A 92 11.27 3.77 -9.49
CA LYS A 92 12.02 2.71 -10.17
C LYS A 92 11.23 1.41 -10.25
N ILE A 93 10.55 1.01 -9.16
CA ILE A 93 9.77 -0.23 -9.18
C ILE A 93 8.49 -0.08 -10.01
N PHE A 94 7.82 1.07 -9.95
CA PHE A 94 6.63 1.34 -10.76
C PHE A 94 6.94 1.41 -12.25
N GLN A 95 8.06 2.01 -12.65
CA GLN A 95 8.54 1.95 -14.03
C GLN A 95 8.73 0.50 -14.49
N LYS A 96 9.38 -0.33 -13.67
CA LYS A 96 9.58 -1.75 -13.99
C LYS A 96 8.25 -2.46 -14.22
N PHE A 97 7.25 -2.23 -13.37
CA PHE A 97 5.92 -2.83 -13.51
C PHE A 97 5.20 -2.36 -14.77
N LEU A 98 5.18 -1.04 -15.04
CA LEU A 98 4.54 -0.48 -16.24
C LEU A 98 5.19 -0.96 -17.55
N ARG A 99 6.50 -1.26 -17.53
CA ARG A 99 7.22 -1.87 -18.66
C ARG A 99 6.94 -3.36 -18.83
N ALA A 100 6.47 -4.02 -17.77
CA ALA A 100 5.99 -5.40 -17.79
C ALA A 100 4.46 -5.48 -17.97
N ASP A 101 3.85 -4.40 -18.47
CA ASP A 101 2.41 -4.27 -18.73
C ASP A 101 1.48 -4.51 -17.52
N ILE A 102 2.02 -4.37 -16.31
CA ILE A 102 1.23 -4.22 -15.08
C ILE A 102 0.68 -2.79 -15.05
N LYS A 103 -0.63 -2.64 -14.82
CA LYS A 103 -1.28 -1.32 -14.76
C LYS A 103 -1.13 -0.71 -13.38
N ILE A 104 -0.91 0.59 -13.31
CA ILE A 104 -0.84 1.34 -12.04
C ILE A 104 -1.92 2.42 -12.04
N HIS A 105 -2.80 2.35 -11.05
CA HIS A 105 -3.98 3.22 -10.91
C HIS A 105 -3.83 4.12 -9.68
N PRO A 106 -3.68 5.44 -9.83
CA PRO A 106 -3.90 6.36 -8.73
C PRO A 106 -5.40 6.40 -8.39
N VAL A 107 -5.76 6.08 -7.15
CA VAL A 107 -7.18 5.91 -6.77
C VAL A 107 -7.71 6.91 -5.76
N LYS A 108 -6.85 7.65 -5.05
CA LYS A 108 -7.30 8.53 -3.96
C LYS A 108 -8.18 9.65 -4.51
N VAL A 109 -9.30 9.90 -3.84
CA VAL A 109 -10.17 11.05 -4.11
C VAL A 109 -10.16 11.96 -2.89
N GLU A 110 -9.80 13.22 -3.09
CA GLU A 110 -9.76 14.22 -2.01
C GLU A 110 -11.16 14.74 -1.68
N SER A 111 -11.41 14.99 -0.40
CA SER A 111 -12.63 15.62 0.10
C SER A 111 -12.37 16.18 1.50
N GLU A 112 -13.03 17.30 1.84
CA GLU A 112 -12.95 17.88 3.20
C GLU A 112 -13.38 16.89 4.28
N ASN A 113 -14.35 16.02 3.96
CA ASN A 113 -14.78 14.96 4.84
C ASN A 113 -14.03 13.67 4.50
N TRP A 114 -13.27 13.15 5.47
CA TRP A 114 -12.48 11.93 5.32
C TRP A 114 -13.34 10.71 4.92
N ASN A 115 -14.50 10.48 5.54
CA ASN A 115 -15.37 9.35 5.18
C ASN A 115 -15.89 9.49 3.74
N THR A 116 -16.22 10.70 3.30
CA THR A 116 -16.62 10.96 1.90
C THR A 116 -15.46 10.68 0.93
N ALA A 117 -14.23 11.07 1.28
CA ALA A 117 -13.03 10.74 0.50
C ALA A 117 -12.83 9.22 0.38
N GLU A 118 -12.98 8.46 1.47
CA GLU A 118 -12.86 7.01 1.46
C GLU A 118 -13.95 6.34 0.62
N ILE A 119 -15.21 6.79 0.72
CA ILE A 119 -16.34 6.27 -0.08
C ILE A 119 -16.11 6.51 -1.58
N LYS A 120 -15.65 7.70 -1.96
CA LYS A 120 -15.35 7.99 -3.37
C LYS A 120 -14.17 7.15 -3.88
N THR A 121 -13.14 6.99 -3.04
CA THR A 121 -11.97 6.16 -3.35
C THR A 121 -12.37 4.69 -3.54
N SER A 122 -13.16 4.12 -2.61
CA SER A 122 -13.63 2.73 -2.71
C SER A 122 -14.47 2.49 -3.96
N LYS A 123 -15.40 3.41 -4.30
CA LYS A 123 -16.19 3.33 -5.54
C LYS A 123 -15.33 3.35 -6.80
N LYS A 124 -14.27 4.17 -6.86
CA LYS A 124 -13.35 4.17 -8.01
C LYS A 124 -12.65 2.83 -8.16
N ILE A 125 -12.17 2.24 -7.05
CA ILE A 125 -11.55 0.90 -7.05
C ILE A 125 -12.52 -0.16 -7.56
N GLU A 126 -13.75 -0.18 -7.03
CA GLU A 126 -14.78 -1.14 -7.48
C GLU A 126 -15.09 -1.01 -8.97
N ILE A 127 -15.19 0.22 -9.50
CA ILE A 127 -15.43 0.45 -10.93
C ILE A 127 -14.30 -0.15 -11.77
N ILE A 128 -13.04 -0.01 -11.35
CA ILE A 128 -11.91 -0.56 -12.09
C ILE A 128 -11.93 -2.09 -12.02
N LEU A 129 -12.10 -2.68 -10.84
CA LEU A 129 -12.15 -4.14 -10.65
C LEU A 129 -13.33 -4.81 -11.38
N LYS A 130 -14.47 -4.12 -11.52
CA LYS A 130 -15.64 -4.64 -12.24
C LYS A 130 -15.42 -4.78 -13.74
N LYS A 131 -14.47 -4.04 -14.34
CA LYS A 131 -14.21 -4.09 -15.79
C LYS A 131 -13.58 -5.41 -16.22
N ASP A 132 -12.76 -6.02 -15.36
CA ASP A 132 -12.12 -7.30 -15.63
C ASP A 132 -11.89 -8.05 -14.31
N LYS A 133 -12.77 -9.01 -14.03
CA LYS A 133 -12.75 -9.80 -12.79
C LYS A 133 -11.64 -10.86 -12.77
N THR A 134 -10.93 -11.07 -13.88
CA THR A 134 -9.87 -12.08 -13.98
C THR A 134 -8.51 -11.56 -13.52
N ARG A 135 -8.37 -10.23 -13.43
CA ARG A 135 -7.12 -9.56 -13.08
C ARG A 135 -6.98 -9.42 -11.58
N LEU A 136 -5.82 -9.81 -11.05
CA LEU A 136 -5.54 -9.71 -9.62
C LEU A 136 -5.01 -8.31 -9.26
N GLY A 137 -5.68 -7.67 -8.31
CA GLY A 137 -5.31 -6.35 -7.82
C GLY A 137 -4.45 -6.35 -6.55
N LEU A 138 -3.54 -5.38 -6.45
CA LEU A 138 -2.85 -4.98 -5.22
C LEU A 138 -3.11 -3.50 -4.93
N LEU A 139 -3.75 -3.19 -3.82
CA LEU A 139 -3.97 -1.82 -3.35
C LEU A 139 -2.99 -1.48 -2.23
N VAL A 140 -2.17 -0.45 -2.44
CA VAL A 140 -1.19 0.05 -1.47
C VAL A 140 -1.68 1.36 -0.87
N MET A 141 -1.88 1.39 0.45
CA MET A 141 -2.32 2.57 1.19
C MET A 141 -1.68 2.65 2.57
N GLY A 142 -1.77 3.80 3.21
CA GLY A 142 -1.43 3.98 4.61
C GLY A 142 -2.27 3.08 5.52
N ASN A 143 -1.66 2.62 6.61
CA ASN A 143 -2.25 1.69 7.57
C ASN A 143 -3.62 2.10 8.13
N LEU A 144 -3.95 3.39 8.18
CA LEU A 144 -5.28 3.83 8.65
C LEU A 144 -6.37 3.55 7.61
N HIS A 145 -6.06 3.77 6.32
CA HIS A 145 -6.96 3.53 5.19
C HIS A 145 -7.18 2.04 4.93
N ALA A 146 -6.18 1.22 5.26
CA ALA A 146 -6.19 -0.21 4.97
C ALA A 146 -6.96 -1.08 6.00
N ARG A 147 -7.46 -0.49 7.09
CA ARG A 147 -8.15 -1.26 8.14
C ARG A 147 -9.50 -1.79 7.66
N LYS A 148 -9.82 -3.05 7.97
CA LYS A 148 -11.13 -3.68 7.68
C LYS A 148 -12.26 -3.28 8.62
N LYS A 149 -11.94 -2.60 9.72
CA LYS A 149 -12.93 -2.14 10.71
C LYS A 149 -12.86 -0.64 10.88
N SER A 150 -14.01 -0.04 11.17
CA SER A 150 -14.10 1.36 11.56
C SER A 150 -13.36 1.60 12.89
N PHE A 151 -12.96 2.84 13.12
CA PHE A 151 -12.29 3.24 14.36
C PHE A 151 -12.71 4.65 14.77
N ARG A 152 -12.50 4.97 16.04
CA ARG A 152 -12.74 6.32 16.57
C ARG A 152 -11.42 7.02 16.83
N LEU A 153 -11.35 8.29 16.46
CA LEU A 153 -10.26 9.20 16.79
C LEU A 153 -10.89 10.54 17.15
N GLU A 154 -10.52 11.13 18.29
CA GLU A 154 -11.07 12.42 18.75
C GLU A 154 -12.61 12.46 18.73
N LYS A 155 -13.25 11.39 19.21
CA LYS A 155 -14.71 11.18 19.23
C LYS A 155 -15.38 11.05 17.85
N LYS A 156 -14.67 11.26 16.73
CA LYS A 156 -15.18 11.07 15.37
C LYS A 156 -15.02 9.62 14.91
N LEU A 157 -16.00 9.11 14.16
CA LEU A 157 -16.00 7.76 13.58
C LEU A 157 -15.44 7.80 12.15
N TYR A 158 -14.43 6.98 11.90
CA TYR A 158 -13.75 6.83 10.62
C TYR A 158 -14.09 5.48 10.00
N LYS A 159 -14.56 5.50 8.74
CA LYS A 159 -14.85 4.34 7.88
C LYS A 159 -13.81 4.22 6.74
N PRO A 160 -12.67 3.53 6.99
CA PRO A 160 -11.57 3.41 6.01
C PRO A 160 -11.97 2.70 4.71
N VAL A 161 -11.18 2.88 3.64
CA VAL A 161 -11.35 2.14 2.39
C VAL A 161 -11.40 0.63 2.65
N GLY A 162 -10.54 0.11 3.53
CA GLY A 162 -10.55 -1.30 3.90
C GLY A 162 -11.85 -1.77 4.55
N PHE A 163 -12.53 -0.91 5.31
CA PHE A 163 -13.84 -1.19 5.90
C PHE A 163 -14.93 -1.22 4.84
N LEU A 164 -14.87 -0.29 3.87
CA LEU A 164 -15.85 -0.20 2.79
C LEU A 164 -15.73 -1.35 1.78
N LEU A 165 -14.55 -1.96 1.68
CA LEU A 165 -14.26 -3.08 0.79
C LEU A 165 -14.11 -4.42 1.53
N ALA A 166 -14.48 -4.51 2.82
CA ALA A 166 -14.07 -5.59 3.72
C ALA A 166 -14.40 -7.01 3.23
N GLU A 167 -15.47 -7.18 2.45
CA GLU A 167 -15.92 -8.46 1.89
C GLU A 167 -15.10 -8.90 0.67
N ASN A 168 -14.45 -7.97 -0.02
CA ASN A 168 -13.76 -8.20 -1.30
C ASN A 168 -12.24 -8.08 -1.18
N ILE A 169 -11.71 -7.95 0.04
CA ILE A 169 -10.28 -7.78 0.27
C ILE A 169 -9.71 -8.80 1.24
N ILE A 170 -8.44 -9.11 1.01
CA ILE A 170 -7.55 -9.66 2.02
C ILE A 170 -6.59 -8.55 2.42
N SER A 171 -6.66 -8.10 3.66
CA SER A 171 -5.85 -6.98 4.14
C SER A 171 -4.60 -7.44 4.88
N VAL A 172 -3.49 -6.81 4.54
CA VAL A 172 -2.16 -7.10 5.07
C VAL A 172 -1.57 -5.82 5.67
N GLN A 173 -1.20 -5.84 6.95
CA GLN A 173 -0.49 -4.74 7.57
C GLN A 173 1.02 -4.96 7.52
N ILE A 174 1.79 -4.03 6.98
CA ILE A 174 3.25 -4.04 7.13
C ILE A 174 3.60 -3.52 8.53
N ARG A 175 4.34 -4.33 9.29
CA ARG A 175 4.83 -3.97 10.62
C ARG A 175 6.34 -3.94 10.65
N TYR A 176 6.87 -2.85 11.21
CA TYR A 176 8.29 -2.54 11.21
C TYR A 176 8.81 -2.63 12.65
N ALA A 177 9.60 -3.67 12.95
CA ALA A 177 10.12 -3.87 14.31
C ALA A 177 10.99 -2.69 14.78
N ALA A 178 11.86 -2.18 13.91
CA ALA A 178 12.76 -1.06 14.21
C ALA A 178 13.08 -0.20 12.98
N GLY A 179 13.81 0.89 13.21
CA GLY A 179 14.40 1.73 12.15
C GLY A 179 13.86 3.14 12.15
N ALA A 180 13.73 3.73 10.97
CA ALA A 180 13.16 5.06 10.79
C ALA A 180 12.47 5.22 9.44
N ILE A 181 11.57 6.18 9.34
CA ILE A 181 10.86 6.57 8.12
C ILE A 181 11.07 8.05 7.83
N TYR A 182 10.78 8.48 6.61
CA TYR A 182 10.66 9.88 6.24
C TYR A 182 9.19 10.25 6.06
N ASN A 183 8.60 11.01 6.97
CA ASN A 183 7.24 11.53 6.84
C ASN A 183 7.22 12.98 7.35
N PHE A 184 7.30 13.91 6.40
CA PHE A 184 7.66 15.33 6.54
C PHE A 184 9.06 15.58 7.12
N ARG A 185 9.53 14.67 7.96
CA ARG A 185 10.83 14.63 8.61
C ARG A 185 11.21 13.18 8.89
N LYS A 186 12.45 12.95 9.29
CA LYS A 186 12.88 11.64 9.79
C LYS A 186 12.17 11.34 11.13
N ILE A 187 11.51 10.18 11.20
CA ILE A 187 10.81 9.70 12.40
C ILE A 187 11.33 8.30 12.74
N GLY A 188 11.77 8.09 13.99
CA GLY A 188 12.16 6.77 14.47
C GLY A 188 10.96 5.83 14.63
N LEU A 189 11.15 4.56 14.31
CA LEU A 189 10.15 3.51 14.52
C LEU A 189 10.57 2.59 15.66
N LYS A 190 9.62 2.34 16.57
CA LYS A 190 9.71 1.31 17.60
C LYS A 190 8.34 0.60 17.68
N ASP A 191 8.25 -0.63 17.19
CA ASP A 191 7.07 -1.48 17.36
C ASP A 191 7.48 -2.69 18.19
N ALA A 192 7.24 -2.62 19.51
CA ALA A 192 7.64 -3.67 20.45
C ALA A 192 6.99 -5.03 20.13
N GLY A 193 5.78 -5.02 19.57
CA GLY A 193 5.09 -6.25 19.15
C GLY A 193 5.80 -6.91 17.98
N ALA A 194 6.10 -6.14 16.93
CA ALA A 194 6.86 -6.64 15.78
C ALA A 194 8.30 -7.03 16.15
N ALA A 195 8.94 -6.31 17.07
CA ALA A 195 10.28 -6.66 17.57
C ALA A 195 10.29 -8.03 18.29
N ARG A 196 9.25 -8.32 19.08
CA ARG A 196 9.10 -9.64 19.72
C ARG A 196 8.91 -10.75 18.69
N MET A 197 8.06 -10.54 17.68
CA MET A 197 7.85 -11.50 16.58
C MET A 197 9.16 -11.81 15.85
N VAL A 198 9.94 -10.78 15.52
CA VAL A 198 11.28 -10.93 14.94
C VAL A 198 12.21 -11.76 15.82
N ALA A 199 12.24 -11.52 17.14
CA ALA A 199 13.06 -12.28 18.08
C ALA A 199 12.65 -13.77 18.16
N GLN A 200 11.40 -14.07 17.83
CA GLN A 200 10.85 -15.43 17.73
C GLN A 200 11.07 -16.07 16.35
N GLY A 201 11.71 -15.37 15.40
CA GLY A 201 11.94 -15.84 14.04
C GLY A 201 10.74 -15.64 13.09
N GLU A 202 9.69 -14.95 13.52
CA GLU A 202 8.50 -14.67 12.73
C GLU A 202 8.74 -13.46 11.80
N ILE A 203 9.35 -13.70 10.64
CA ILE A 203 9.64 -12.68 9.61
C ILE A 203 8.86 -12.99 8.34
N GLY A 204 8.27 -11.96 7.72
CA GLY A 204 7.45 -12.09 6.52
C GLY A 204 5.97 -12.17 6.83
N LEU A 205 5.21 -12.85 5.97
CA LEU A 205 3.76 -12.92 6.06
C LEU A 205 3.36 -13.87 7.19
N ILE A 206 2.52 -13.42 8.12
CA ILE A 206 1.94 -14.21 9.22
C ILE A 206 0.48 -13.78 9.44
N PRO A 207 -0.38 -14.61 10.05
CA PRO A 207 -1.74 -14.21 10.44
C PRO A 207 -1.70 -13.05 11.42
N SER A 208 -2.53 -12.04 11.20
CA SER A 208 -2.59 -10.87 12.06
C SER A 208 -3.34 -11.19 13.36
N LYS A 209 -2.84 -10.67 14.48
CA LYS A 209 -3.55 -10.68 15.78
C LYS A 209 -4.49 -9.46 15.93
N SER A 210 -4.45 -8.53 14.98
CA SER A 210 -5.25 -7.32 14.95
C SER A 210 -6.61 -7.58 14.33
N ILE A 211 -7.68 -7.08 14.94
CA ILE A 211 -9.03 -7.14 14.36
C ILE A 211 -9.18 -6.34 13.05
N TYR A 212 -8.18 -5.51 12.72
CA TYR A 212 -8.20 -4.63 11.55
C TYR A 212 -7.61 -5.26 10.29
N PHE A 213 -6.84 -6.35 10.43
CA PHE A 213 -6.10 -6.95 9.33
C PHE A 213 -6.17 -8.48 9.36
N ASP A 214 -6.18 -9.10 8.18
CA ASP A 214 -6.17 -10.55 8.05
C ASP A 214 -4.74 -11.11 8.26
N TYR A 215 -3.73 -10.40 7.73
CA TYR A 215 -2.32 -10.76 7.88
C TYR A 215 -1.46 -9.58 8.33
N ASP A 216 -0.33 -9.90 8.98
CA ASP A 216 0.79 -9.00 9.17
C ASP A 216 1.93 -9.40 8.22
N TYR A 217 2.66 -8.43 7.68
CA TYR A 217 3.94 -8.64 7.02
C TYR A 217 5.06 -8.03 7.87
N ILE A 218 5.78 -8.88 8.61
CA ILE A 218 6.78 -8.46 9.60
C ILE A 218 8.10 -8.16 8.91
N VAL A 219 8.62 -6.95 9.13
CA VAL A 219 9.96 -6.55 8.73
C VAL A 219 10.84 -6.20 9.92
N THR A 220 12.08 -6.70 9.88
CA THR A 220 13.11 -6.51 10.91
C THR A 220 13.47 -5.04 11.10
N LYS A 221 13.74 -4.32 10.00
CA LYS A 221 14.08 -2.91 10.04
C LYS A 221 13.78 -2.21 8.72
N THR A 222 13.63 -0.90 8.78
CA THR A 222 13.60 -0.03 7.59
C THR A 222 14.49 1.20 7.77
N ASN A 223 14.93 1.75 6.65
CA ASN A 223 15.54 3.08 6.59
C ASN A 223 14.50 4.12 6.13
N PRO A 224 14.76 5.42 6.39
CA PRO A 224 13.97 6.49 5.82
C PRO A 224 14.03 6.46 4.30
N LEU A 225 12.88 6.68 3.66
CA LEU A 225 12.75 6.76 2.22
C LEU A 225 13.61 7.89 1.66
N LYS A 226 14.35 7.61 0.59
CA LYS A 226 15.09 8.64 -0.17
C LYS A 226 14.13 9.41 -1.08
N LEU A 227 14.01 10.71 -0.82
CA LEU A 227 13.20 11.60 -1.64
C LEU A 227 13.84 11.85 -3.01
N LEU A 228 13.06 12.41 -3.93
CA LEU A 228 13.44 12.60 -5.33
C LEU A 228 14.50 13.70 -5.54
N ASN A 229 14.69 14.59 -4.56
CA ASN A 229 15.60 15.73 -4.60
C ASN A 229 16.58 15.79 -3.40
N GLY A 230 16.85 14.65 -2.75
CA GLY A 230 17.72 14.58 -1.56
C GLY A 230 18.65 13.38 -1.57
#